data_AF-A0A530AF64-F1
#
_entry.id   AF-A0A530AF64-F1
#
_cell.length_a   1.000
_cell.length_b   1.000
_cell.length_c   1.000
_cell.angle_alpha   90.00
_cell.angle_beta   90.00
_cell.angle_gamma   90.00
#
_symmetry.space_group_name_H-M   'P 1'
#
loop_
_entity.id
_entity.type
_entity.pdbx_description
1 polymer ?
#
loop_
_entity_poly.entity_id
_entity_poly.type
_entity_poly.pdbx_seq_one_letter_code
_entity_poly.pdbx_strand_id
1 'polypeptide(L)'
;VALGRYWMEHPTFEGGNAILASYSEFEVDASNEAFFSPTLAAMERLQIMNFGIRLIESPYPNVKKLIADLACTAPNMAEWMSSQLDQRLRCAAQLYVAWEQAPLASNQIELSKTGVDHAGVPRIELHWKKSPLERRTVLEGLRLFGTTMAQKNLGRVRIDDWISNGGDCPTNEETAGHHHMGGTRMGTDVSKSVVDANCKVHGMDNLYVGGSSVFCTSGQCNPTTTITALACRLGEHLGKVIAV
;
A
#
# COMPACT_ATOMS: atom_id res chain seq x y z
N VAL A 1 -8.58 23.76 12.53
CA VAL A 1 -7.20 24.17 12.17
C VAL A 1 -6.39 22.91 12.24
N ALA A 2 -5.77 22.51 11.12
CA ALA A 2 -4.96 21.31 11.02
C ALA A 2 -3.90 21.25 12.12
N LEU A 3 -3.89 20.16 12.90
CA LEU A 3 -2.79 19.82 13.79
C LEU A 3 -1.62 19.23 12.99
N GLY A 4 -1.93 18.40 11.99
CA GLY A 4 -0.95 17.82 11.08
C GLY A 4 -1.48 17.73 9.66
N ARG A 5 -0.65 18.05 8.67
CA ARG A 5 -0.96 17.92 7.24
C ARG A 5 -0.12 16.82 6.62
N TYR A 6 -0.45 16.44 5.38
CA TYR A 6 0.27 15.40 4.65
C TYR A 6 0.15 14.05 5.35
N TRP A 7 -1.01 13.78 5.95
CA TRP A 7 -1.29 12.47 6.49
C TRP A 7 -1.39 11.47 5.34
N MET A 8 -0.73 10.34 5.52
CA MET A 8 -0.65 9.25 4.56
C MET A 8 -0.96 7.93 5.26
N GLU A 9 -1.26 6.95 4.43
CA GLU A 9 -1.54 5.57 4.80
C GLU A 9 -1.09 4.66 3.65
N HIS A 10 -1.05 3.35 3.87
CA HIS A 10 -0.83 2.36 2.82
C HIS A 10 -2.15 1.59 2.54
N PRO A 11 -3.00 2.05 1.62
CA PRO A 11 -4.26 1.34 1.40
C PRO A 11 -3.96 -0.05 0.81
N THR A 12 -4.65 -1.07 1.32
CA THR A 12 -4.46 -2.46 0.92
C THR A 12 -5.82 -3.07 0.63
N PHE A 13 -5.99 -3.64 -0.57
CA PHE A 13 -7.27 -4.20 -1.03
C PHE A 13 -7.04 -5.42 -1.91
N GLU A 14 -8.08 -6.23 -2.11
CA GLU A 14 -8.09 -7.16 -3.25
C GLU A 14 -8.06 -6.37 -4.57
N GLY A 15 -7.08 -6.69 -5.42
CA GLY A 15 -6.89 -6.06 -6.72
C GLY A 15 -7.28 -6.93 -7.91
N GLY A 16 -7.60 -8.20 -7.64
CA GLY A 16 -8.00 -9.17 -8.63
C GLY A 16 -7.42 -10.55 -8.38
N ASN A 17 -7.40 -11.36 -9.43
CA ASN A 17 -7.03 -12.75 -9.35
C ASN A 17 -6.11 -13.13 -10.52
N ALA A 18 -5.30 -14.16 -10.32
CA ALA A 18 -4.40 -14.68 -11.33
C ALA A 18 -4.62 -16.17 -11.54
N ILE A 19 -4.44 -16.60 -12.78
CA ILE A 19 -4.29 -18.00 -13.16
C ILE A 19 -2.81 -18.22 -13.43
N LEU A 20 -2.23 -19.25 -12.86
CA LEU A 20 -0.80 -19.48 -12.87
C LEU A 20 -0.48 -20.69 -13.74
N ALA A 21 0.51 -20.54 -14.61
CA ALA A 21 1.02 -21.64 -15.43
C ALA A 21 1.87 -22.60 -14.59
N SER A 22 2.65 -22.07 -13.64
CA SER A 22 3.37 -22.84 -12.63
C SER A 22 3.61 -21.98 -11.40
N TYR A 23 3.26 -22.49 -10.22
CA TYR A 23 3.50 -21.79 -8.95
C TYR A 23 4.98 -21.84 -8.53
N SER A 24 5.70 -22.89 -8.94
CA SER A 24 7.12 -23.10 -8.55
C SER A 24 8.09 -22.12 -9.18
N GLU A 25 7.62 -21.28 -10.11
CA GLU A 25 8.41 -20.23 -10.77
C GLU A 25 8.56 -18.98 -9.89
N PHE A 26 7.84 -18.90 -8.77
CA PHE A 26 7.88 -17.77 -7.85
C PHE A 26 8.67 -18.11 -6.59
N GLU A 27 9.52 -17.17 -6.18
CA GLU A 27 10.08 -17.17 -4.83
C GLU A 27 8.97 -16.80 -3.85
N VAL A 28 8.77 -17.64 -2.84
CA VAL A 28 7.70 -17.50 -1.86
C VAL A 28 8.25 -17.51 -0.44
N ASP A 29 7.53 -16.84 0.44
CA ASP A 29 7.83 -16.83 1.87
C ASP A 29 7.35 -18.12 2.58
N ALA A 30 7.49 -18.14 3.91
CA ALA A 30 7.06 -19.26 4.75
C ALA A 30 5.53 -19.50 4.73
N SER A 31 4.75 -18.51 4.30
CA SER A 31 3.29 -18.59 4.14
C SER A 31 2.88 -18.99 2.73
N ASN A 32 3.84 -19.29 1.86
CA ASN A 32 3.64 -19.60 0.44
C ASN A 32 3.01 -18.43 -0.31
N GLU A 33 3.59 -17.24 -0.13
CA GLU A 33 3.18 -16.01 -0.80
C GLU A 33 4.35 -15.37 -1.55
N ALA A 34 4.06 -14.84 -2.73
CA ALA A 34 5.04 -14.12 -3.54
C ALA A 34 4.77 -12.62 -3.51
N PHE A 35 5.84 -11.82 -3.47
CA PHE A 35 5.77 -10.36 -3.41
C PHE A 35 6.41 -9.74 -4.64
N PHE A 36 5.73 -8.77 -5.25
CA PHE A 36 6.21 -8.06 -6.44
C PHE A 36 6.07 -6.56 -6.27
N SER A 37 7.05 -5.82 -6.76
CA SER A 37 7.02 -4.35 -6.84
C SER A 37 7.58 -3.90 -8.19
N PRO A 38 7.19 -2.72 -8.70
CA PRO A 38 7.75 -2.20 -9.92
C PRO A 38 9.22 -1.80 -9.71
N THR A 39 10.00 -1.91 -10.78
CA THR A 39 11.33 -1.29 -10.79
C THR A 39 11.22 0.23 -10.87
N LEU A 40 12.25 0.95 -10.42
CA LEU A 40 12.31 2.41 -10.55
C LEU A 40 12.09 2.88 -11.99
N ALA A 41 12.74 2.22 -12.95
CA ALA A 41 12.57 2.52 -14.37
C ALA A 41 11.12 2.33 -14.86
N ALA A 42 10.40 1.34 -14.32
CA ALA A 42 8.98 1.15 -14.64
C ALA A 42 8.11 2.24 -14.01
N MET A 43 8.38 2.64 -12.76
CA MET A 43 7.67 3.73 -12.09
C MET A 43 7.83 5.06 -12.84
N GLU A 44 9.07 5.40 -13.23
CA GLU A 44 9.37 6.59 -14.02
C GLU A 44 8.70 6.55 -15.40
N ARG A 45 8.79 5.43 -16.13
CA ARG A 45 8.18 5.31 -17.46
C ARG A 45 6.66 5.40 -17.43
N LEU A 46 6.01 4.78 -16.45
CA LEU A 46 4.55 4.76 -16.32
C LEU A 46 3.99 5.98 -15.57
N GLN A 47 4.87 6.77 -14.95
CA GLN A 47 4.52 7.91 -14.08
C GLN A 47 3.56 7.48 -12.97
N ILE A 48 3.96 6.43 -12.24
CA ILE A 48 3.23 5.87 -11.10
C ILE A 48 4.10 5.93 -9.84
N MET A 49 3.46 5.87 -8.68
CA MET A 49 4.17 5.74 -7.40
C MET A 49 4.53 4.28 -7.13
N ASN A 50 5.17 4.03 -5.99
CA ASN A 50 5.48 2.66 -5.60
C ASN A 50 4.19 1.88 -5.28
N PHE A 51 4.19 0.59 -5.60
CA PHE A 51 3.09 -0.32 -5.28
C PHE A 51 3.61 -1.74 -5.14
N GLY A 52 2.83 -2.61 -4.53
CA GLY A 52 3.18 -3.99 -4.30
C GLY A 52 2.00 -4.91 -4.51
N ILE A 53 2.31 -6.10 -5.02
CA ILE A 53 1.37 -7.20 -5.21
C ILE A 53 1.84 -8.32 -4.30
N ARG A 54 0.93 -8.78 -3.45
CA ARG A 54 1.02 -10.03 -2.71
C ARG A 54 0.17 -11.06 -3.44
N LEU A 55 0.82 -12.06 -3.98
CA LEU A 55 0.20 -13.16 -4.70
C LEU A 55 0.04 -14.34 -3.73
N ILE A 56 -1.21 -14.64 -3.40
CA ILE A 56 -1.58 -15.66 -2.41
C ILE A 56 -2.23 -16.84 -3.15
N GLU A 57 -1.66 -18.03 -3.02
CA GLU A 57 -2.23 -19.23 -3.66
C GLU A 57 -3.67 -19.49 -3.16
N SER A 58 -4.61 -19.67 -4.08
CA SER A 58 -6.01 -19.85 -3.75
C SER A 58 -6.37 -21.33 -3.51
N PRO A 59 -7.12 -21.65 -2.44
CA PRO A 59 -7.69 -22.97 -2.23
C PRO A 59 -8.64 -23.38 -3.37
N TYR A 60 -8.72 -24.69 -3.66
CA TYR A 60 -9.51 -25.27 -4.77
C TYR A 60 -10.97 -24.77 -4.90
N PRO A 61 -11.75 -24.55 -3.82
CA PRO A 61 -13.09 -23.98 -3.92
C PRO A 61 -13.15 -22.58 -4.56
N ASN A 62 -12.16 -21.72 -4.29
CA ASN A 62 -12.08 -20.38 -4.86
C ASN A 62 -11.72 -20.43 -6.35
N VAL A 63 -11.01 -21.46 -6.78
CA VAL A 63 -10.68 -21.70 -8.20
C VAL A 63 -11.94 -21.94 -9.03
N LYS A 64 -12.93 -22.68 -8.50
CA LYS A 64 -14.20 -22.92 -9.19
C LYS A 64 -14.97 -21.62 -9.45
N LYS A 65 -14.98 -20.70 -8.48
CA LYS A 65 -15.59 -19.38 -8.63
C LYS A 65 -14.87 -18.56 -9.70
N LEU A 66 -13.53 -18.57 -9.70
CA LEU A 66 -12.73 -17.85 -10.69
C LEU A 66 -13.06 -18.28 -12.14
N ILE A 67 -13.21 -19.57 -12.42
CA ILE A 67 -13.58 -20.07 -13.75
C ILE A 67 -14.98 -19.61 -14.14
N ALA A 68 -15.93 -19.66 -13.20
CA ALA A 68 -17.30 -19.23 -13.45
C ALA A 68 -17.33 -17.75 -13.85
N ASP A 69 -16.57 -16.90 -13.16
CA ASP A 69 -16.44 -15.50 -13.52
C ASP A 69 -15.71 -15.31 -14.87
N LEU A 70 -14.66 -16.10 -15.14
CA LEU A 70 -13.89 -16.04 -16.38
C LEU A 70 -14.72 -16.46 -17.59
N ALA A 71 -15.68 -17.37 -17.43
CA ALA A 71 -16.58 -17.79 -18.51
C ALA A 71 -17.36 -16.61 -19.11
N CYS A 72 -17.61 -15.56 -18.32
CA CYS A 72 -18.28 -14.34 -18.79
C CYS A 72 -17.39 -13.44 -19.66
N THR A 73 -16.07 -13.47 -19.48
CA THR A 73 -15.13 -12.51 -20.11
C THR A 73 -14.13 -13.15 -21.07
N ALA A 74 -13.79 -14.42 -20.88
CA ALA A 74 -12.83 -15.18 -21.68
C ALA A 74 -13.22 -16.68 -21.75
N PRO A 75 -14.27 -17.04 -22.52
CA PRO A 75 -14.86 -18.38 -22.52
C PRO A 75 -13.87 -19.49 -22.93
N ASN A 76 -13.07 -19.27 -23.98
CA ASN A 76 -12.06 -20.26 -24.42
C ASN A 76 -11.00 -20.53 -23.33
N MET A 77 -10.67 -19.52 -22.52
CA MET A 77 -9.73 -19.68 -21.40
C MET A 77 -10.38 -20.44 -20.25
N ALA A 78 -11.65 -20.17 -19.97
CA ALA A 78 -12.41 -20.89 -18.96
C ALA A 78 -12.55 -22.39 -19.31
N GLU A 79 -12.79 -22.73 -20.58
CA GLU A 79 -12.81 -24.12 -21.07
C GLU A 79 -11.47 -24.82 -20.90
N TRP A 80 -10.37 -24.16 -21.32
CA TRP A 80 -9.02 -24.69 -21.10
C TRP A 80 -8.76 -24.95 -19.61
N MET A 81 -9.07 -24.00 -18.72
CA MET A 81 -8.89 -24.17 -17.29
C MET A 81 -9.71 -25.32 -16.71
N SER A 82 -10.98 -25.44 -17.11
CA SER A 82 -11.85 -26.52 -16.66
C SER A 82 -11.23 -27.89 -16.97
N SER A 83 -10.61 -28.04 -18.16
CA SER A 83 -9.91 -29.28 -18.55
C SER A 83 -8.67 -29.61 -17.71
N GLN A 84 -8.04 -28.61 -17.09
CA GLN A 84 -6.82 -28.77 -16.29
C GLN A 84 -7.12 -29.07 -14.81
N LEU A 85 -8.30 -28.72 -14.32
CA LEU A 85 -8.65 -28.83 -12.90
C LEU A 85 -8.92 -30.25 -12.41
N ASP A 86 -9.32 -31.15 -13.31
CA ASP A 86 -9.44 -32.57 -13.02
C ASP A 86 -8.07 -33.24 -12.77
N GLN A 87 -6.95 -32.54 -13.01
CA GLN A 87 -5.58 -33.05 -12.86
C GLN A 87 -4.87 -32.63 -11.55
N ARG A 88 -5.60 -32.18 -10.52
CA ARG A 88 -5.04 -31.68 -9.23
C ARG A 88 -4.11 -30.45 -9.36
N LEU A 89 -4.26 -29.66 -10.42
CA LEU A 89 -3.43 -28.48 -10.63
C LEU A 89 -3.88 -27.31 -9.74
N ARG A 90 -2.99 -26.86 -8.84
CA ARG A 90 -3.12 -25.59 -8.12
C ARG A 90 -2.69 -24.46 -9.05
N CYS A 91 -3.64 -23.74 -9.62
CA CYS A 91 -3.35 -22.78 -10.68
C CYS A 91 -4.07 -21.44 -10.52
N ALA A 92 -4.53 -21.07 -9.32
CA ALA A 92 -5.08 -19.73 -9.11
C ALA A 92 -4.47 -19.06 -7.89
N ALA A 93 -4.40 -17.74 -7.93
CA ALA A 93 -4.00 -16.91 -6.82
C ALA A 93 -4.87 -15.66 -6.72
N GLN A 94 -5.02 -15.20 -5.49
CA GLN A 94 -5.61 -13.90 -5.19
C GLN A 94 -4.48 -12.86 -5.17
N LEU A 95 -4.75 -11.67 -5.71
CA LEU A 95 -3.81 -10.58 -5.75
C LEU A 95 -4.25 -9.52 -4.76
N TYR A 96 -3.55 -9.44 -3.62
CA TYR A 96 -3.68 -8.29 -2.72
C TYR A 96 -2.72 -7.21 -3.17
N VAL A 97 -3.23 -5.99 -3.31
CA VAL A 97 -2.44 -4.83 -3.72
C VAL A 97 -2.32 -3.84 -2.58
N ALA A 98 -1.11 -3.35 -2.35
CA ALA A 98 -0.82 -2.24 -1.47
C ALA A 98 -0.07 -1.16 -2.26
N TRP A 99 -0.33 0.12 -2.00
CA TRP A 99 0.31 1.20 -2.77
C TRP A 99 0.73 2.37 -1.90
N GLU A 100 1.72 3.11 -2.41
CA GLU A 100 2.16 4.37 -1.84
C GLU A 100 1.09 5.45 -2.00
N GLN A 101 0.83 6.22 -0.94
CA GLN A 101 -0.03 7.39 -1.00
C GLN A 101 0.80 8.67 -1.05
N ALA A 102 0.44 9.56 -1.99
CA ALA A 102 1.05 10.86 -2.11
C ALA A 102 0.78 11.72 -0.85
N PRO A 103 1.78 12.48 -0.35
CA PRO A 103 1.60 13.41 0.76
C PRO A 103 0.79 14.62 0.28
N LEU A 104 -0.53 14.55 0.38
CA LEU A 104 -1.42 15.65 0.04
C LEU A 104 -1.66 16.57 1.25
N ALA A 105 -1.48 17.88 1.07
CA ALA A 105 -1.71 18.86 2.13
C ALA A 105 -3.17 18.87 2.64
N SER A 106 -4.11 18.47 1.78
CA SER A 106 -5.54 18.33 2.11
C SER A 106 -5.83 17.13 3.00
N ASN A 107 -4.93 16.14 3.05
CA ASN A 107 -5.03 15.04 4.00
C ASN A 107 -4.45 15.52 5.32
N GLN A 108 -5.30 15.67 6.32
CA GLN A 108 -4.97 16.36 7.55
C GLN A 108 -5.67 15.76 8.77
N ILE A 109 -5.02 15.93 9.91
CA ILE A 109 -5.52 15.57 11.23
C ILE A 109 -5.96 16.85 11.94
N GLU A 110 -7.18 16.85 12.45
CA GLU A 110 -7.70 17.86 13.37
C GLU A 110 -8.08 17.21 14.71
N LEU A 111 -8.23 18.05 15.74
CA LEU A 111 -8.80 17.66 17.02
C LEU A 111 -10.22 18.18 17.10
N SER A 112 -11.12 17.32 17.56
CA SER A 112 -12.51 17.67 17.74
C SER A 112 -12.68 18.80 18.75
N LYS A 113 -13.52 19.77 18.42
CA LYS A 113 -13.81 20.92 19.29
C LYS A 113 -14.90 20.63 20.32
N THR A 114 -15.62 19.52 20.15
CA THR A 114 -16.80 19.18 20.95
C THR A 114 -16.73 17.79 21.55
N GLY A 115 -16.03 16.86 20.89
CA GLY A 115 -15.88 15.48 21.35
C GLY A 115 -14.56 15.24 22.06
N VAL A 116 -14.62 14.57 23.21
CA VAL A 116 -13.46 13.99 23.90
C VAL A 116 -13.60 12.48 23.98
N ASP A 117 -12.48 11.78 24.16
CA ASP A 117 -12.46 10.37 24.53
C ASP A 117 -12.74 10.18 26.03
N HIS A 118 -12.63 8.94 26.52
CA HIS A 118 -12.91 8.62 27.92
C HIS A 118 -11.92 9.28 28.91
N ALA A 119 -10.71 9.63 28.45
CA ALA A 119 -9.69 10.29 29.26
C ALA A 119 -9.78 11.83 29.19
N GLY A 120 -10.76 12.38 28.47
CA GLY A 120 -10.92 13.83 28.29
C GLY A 120 -10.02 14.41 27.20
N VAL A 121 -9.36 13.57 26.39
CA VAL A 121 -8.54 14.02 25.27
C VAL A 121 -9.44 14.31 24.06
N PRO A 122 -9.27 15.46 23.37
CA PRO A 122 -10.02 15.73 22.14
C PRO A 122 -9.91 14.57 21.14
N ARG A 123 -11.06 14.12 20.62
CA ARG A 123 -11.07 13.05 19.61
C ARG A 123 -10.38 13.49 18.33
N ILE A 124 -9.82 12.53 17.61
CA ILE A 124 -9.20 12.76 16.30
C ILE A 124 -10.30 12.94 15.24
N GLU A 125 -10.19 13.99 14.45
CA GLU A 125 -10.95 14.20 13.22
C GLU A 125 -10.00 14.05 12.03
N LEU A 126 -10.10 12.93 11.32
CA LEU A 126 -9.26 12.64 10.16
C LEU A 126 -9.96 13.07 8.86
N HIS A 127 -9.35 14.02 8.16
CA HIS A 127 -9.78 14.42 6.82
C HIS A 127 -8.88 13.71 5.80
N TRP A 128 -9.40 12.68 5.16
CA TRP A 128 -8.61 11.82 4.29
C TRP A 128 -9.32 11.54 2.97
N LYS A 129 -8.60 11.73 1.86
CA LYS A 129 -9.05 11.37 0.52
C LYS A 129 -7.92 10.67 -0.24
N LYS A 130 -8.29 9.61 -0.96
CA LYS A 130 -7.45 8.97 -1.96
C LYS A 130 -7.48 9.78 -3.25
N SER A 131 -6.37 9.83 -3.96
CA SER A 131 -6.16 10.69 -5.13
C SER A 131 -6.26 9.93 -6.47
N PRO A 132 -6.50 10.63 -7.59
CA PRO A 132 -6.44 10.02 -8.91
C PRO A 132 -5.08 9.39 -9.25
N LEU A 133 -3.98 9.90 -8.67
CA LEU A 133 -2.63 9.37 -8.89
C LEU A 133 -2.48 7.97 -8.30
N GLU A 134 -3.00 7.75 -7.10
CA GLU A 134 -3.02 6.43 -6.46
C GLU A 134 -3.84 5.44 -7.29
N ARG A 135 -5.02 5.86 -7.77
CA ARG A 135 -5.85 5.04 -8.64
C ARG A 135 -5.10 4.61 -9.91
N ARG A 136 -4.42 5.55 -10.57
CA ARG A 136 -3.58 5.26 -11.74
C ARG A 136 -2.46 4.30 -11.38
N THR A 137 -1.82 4.49 -10.24
CA THR A 137 -0.71 3.65 -9.76
C THR A 137 -1.14 2.19 -9.64
N VAL A 138 -2.28 1.92 -9.01
CA VAL A 138 -2.82 0.56 -8.88
C VAL A 138 -3.15 -0.05 -10.24
N LEU A 139 -3.88 0.67 -11.10
CA LEU A 139 -4.31 0.15 -12.41
C LEU A 139 -3.12 -0.16 -13.32
N GLU A 140 -2.21 0.80 -13.49
CA GLU A 140 -1.03 0.62 -14.36
C GLU A 140 -0.04 -0.38 -13.78
N GLY A 141 0.06 -0.46 -12.45
CA GLY A 141 0.84 -1.47 -11.76
C GLY A 141 0.34 -2.89 -12.04
N LEU A 142 -0.96 -3.14 -11.89
CA LEU A 142 -1.57 -4.43 -12.21
C LEU A 142 -1.49 -4.77 -13.71
N ARG A 143 -1.63 -3.77 -14.60
CA ARG A 143 -1.43 -3.95 -16.05
C ARG A 143 0.00 -4.36 -16.38
N LEU A 144 0.99 -3.72 -15.75
CA LEU A 144 2.40 -4.07 -15.91
C LEU A 144 2.65 -5.51 -15.44
N PHE A 145 2.13 -5.87 -14.26
CA PHE A 145 2.26 -7.22 -13.73
C PHE A 145 1.61 -8.26 -14.64
N GLY A 146 0.35 -8.05 -15.04
CA GLY A 146 -0.37 -8.94 -15.94
C GLY A 146 0.29 -9.10 -17.31
N THR A 147 0.81 -8.01 -17.88
CA THR A 147 1.57 -8.05 -19.15
C THR A 147 2.86 -8.86 -19.00
N THR A 148 3.58 -8.67 -17.89
CA THR A 148 4.81 -9.40 -17.60
C THR A 148 4.53 -10.89 -17.41
N MET A 149 3.47 -11.23 -16.68
CA MET A 149 2.98 -12.60 -16.48
C MET A 149 2.66 -13.28 -17.82
N ALA A 150 1.98 -12.56 -18.72
CA ALA A 150 1.63 -13.09 -20.04
C ALA A 150 2.87 -13.28 -20.94
N GLN A 151 3.75 -12.28 -21.01
CA GLN A 151 4.97 -12.32 -21.84
C GLN A 151 5.93 -13.43 -21.43
N LYS A 152 6.04 -13.70 -20.13
CA LYS A 152 6.87 -14.79 -19.59
C LYS A 152 6.16 -16.14 -19.55
N ASN A 153 4.92 -16.20 -20.02
CA ASN A 153 4.06 -17.39 -19.95
C ASN A 153 3.90 -17.95 -18.52
N LEU A 154 3.89 -17.07 -17.51
CA LEU A 154 3.76 -17.43 -16.09
C LEU A 154 2.30 -17.48 -15.64
N GLY A 155 1.39 -16.85 -16.39
CA GLY A 155 -0.03 -16.83 -16.04
C GLY A 155 -0.83 -15.75 -16.73
N ARG A 156 -2.06 -15.55 -16.25
CA ARG A 156 -3.00 -14.52 -16.71
C ARG A 156 -3.63 -13.83 -15.51
N VAL A 157 -3.74 -12.51 -15.57
CA VAL A 157 -4.27 -11.69 -14.48
C VAL A 157 -5.62 -11.12 -14.89
N ARG A 158 -6.62 -11.27 -14.02
CA ARG A 158 -7.88 -10.54 -14.06
C ARG A 158 -7.81 -9.43 -13.01
N ILE A 159 -7.91 -8.19 -13.46
CA ILE A 159 -8.00 -7.02 -12.59
C ILE A 159 -9.45 -6.87 -12.13
N ASP A 160 -9.69 -6.57 -10.86
CA ASP A 160 -11.05 -6.37 -10.37
C ASP A 160 -11.75 -5.15 -10.97
N ASP A 161 -13.07 -5.26 -11.09
CA ASP A 161 -13.93 -4.28 -11.78
C ASP A 161 -13.88 -2.89 -11.15
N TRP A 162 -13.77 -2.81 -9.82
CA TRP A 162 -13.69 -1.52 -9.14
C TRP A 162 -12.43 -0.74 -9.55
N ILE A 163 -11.33 -1.42 -9.87
CA ILE A 163 -10.10 -0.81 -10.37
C ILE A 163 -10.25 -0.46 -11.84
N SER A 164 -10.65 -1.44 -12.65
CA SER A 164 -10.69 -1.33 -14.12
C SER A 164 -11.73 -0.32 -14.62
N ASN A 165 -12.88 -0.20 -13.94
CA ASN A 165 -14.02 0.61 -14.39
C ASN A 165 -14.08 2.02 -13.78
N GLY A 166 -13.15 2.42 -12.93
CA GLY A 166 -13.27 3.74 -12.29
C GLY A 166 -14.00 3.74 -10.94
N GLY A 167 -14.39 2.59 -10.39
CA GLY A 167 -15.21 2.46 -9.19
C GLY A 167 -14.51 2.77 -7.86
N ASP A 168 -15.31 3.03 -6.82
CA ASP A 168 -14.80 3.28 -5.46
C ASP A 168 -14.15 2.04 -4.85
N CYS A 169 -13.28 2.24 -3.84
CA CYS A 169 -12.74 1.14 -3.07
C CYS A 169 -13.86 0.32 -2.40
N PRO A 170 -13.73 -1.00 -2.30
CA PRO A 170 -14.70 -1.85 -1.60
C PRO A 170 -14.93 -1.39 -0.14
N THR A 171 -16.17 -1.48 0.33
CA THR A 171 -16.56 -1.09 1.71
C THR A 171 -16.69 -2.28 2.66
N ASN A 172 -16.57 -3.50 2.14
CA ASN A 172 -16.61 -4.77 2.87
C ASN A 172 -15.21 -5.29 3.25
N GLU A 173 -14.18 -4.47 3.07
CA GLU A 173 -12.79 -4.73 3.44
C GLU A 173 -12.32 -3.69 4.46
N GLU A 174 -11.10 -3.89 5.00
CA GLU A 174 -10.46 -2.88 5.83
C GLU A 174 -10.31 -1.56 5.08
N THR A 175 -10.47 -0.44 5.79
CA THR A 175 -10.47 0.90 5.16
C THR A 175 -9.09 1.26 4.59
N ALA A 176 -8.03 0.70 5.20
CA ALA A 176 -6.63 0.85 4.84
C ALA A 176 -5.78 -0.21 5.59
N GLY A 177 -4.45 -0.18 5.47
CA GLY A 177 -3.60 -1.20 6.09
C GLY A 177 -2.94 -0.85 7.45
N HIS A 178 -3.49 0.11 8.18
CA HIS A 178 -3.13 0.42 9.58
C HIS A 178 -1.69 0.97 9.79
N HIS A 179 -1.14 1.67 8.82
CA HIS A 179 0.18 2.30 8.86
C HIS A 179 0.07 3.82 8.69
N HIS A 180 -0.39 4.48 9.74
CA HIS A 180 -0.55 5.93 9.76
C HIS A 180 0.82 6.61 9.66
N MET A 181 0.98 7.50 8.68
CA MET A 181 2.24 8.18 8.36
C MET A 181 2.03 9.67 8.13
N GLY A 182 3.10 10.47 8.25
CA GLY A 182 3.03 11.92 8.06
C GLY A 182 2.28 12.66 9.18
N GLY A 183 1.83 13.89 8.93
CA GLY A 183 1.22 14.75 9.95
C GLY A 183 2.24 15.64 10.67
N THR A 184 3.40 15.11 11.05
CA THR A 184 4.52 15.88 11.63
C THR A 184 5.81 15.72 10.79
N ARG A 185 5.66 15.72 9.47
CA ARG A 185 6.73 15.39 8.50
C ARG A 185 8.02 16.19 8.72
N MET A 186 9.16 15.55 8.43
CA MET A 186 10.46 16.19 8.30
C MET A 186 10.48 17.19 7.12
N GLY A 187 11.31 18.21 7.22
CA GLY A 187 11.61 19.12 6.13
C GLY A 187 12.46 20.32 6.54
N THR A 188 12.90 21.08 5.54
CA THR A 188 13.65 22.34 5.73
C THR A 188 12.75 23.57 5.65
N ASP A 189 11.57 23.44 5.04
CA ASP A 189 10.56 24.50 4.94
C ASP A 189 9.59 24.42 6.12
N VAL A 190 9.73 25.35 7.07
CA VAL A 190 8.91 25.43 8.29
C VAL A 190 7.42 25.66 8.01
N SER A 191 7.05 26.12 6.80
CA SER A 191 5.66 26.29 6.41
C SER A 191 4.99 24.98 5.95
N LYS A 192 5.79 23.93 5.69
CA LYS A 192 5.34 22.62 5.15
C LYS A 192 5.81 21.43 5.98
N SER A 193 6.58 21.64 7.03
CA SER A 193 7.13 20.60 7.89
C SER A 193 7.04 21.00 9.36
N VAL A 194 7.01 20.00 10.24
CA VAL A 194 6.93 20.23 11.70
C VAL A 194 8.28 20.04 12.36
N VAL A 195 9.08 19.12 11.83
CA VAL A 195 10.40 18.80 12.36
C VAL A 195 11.48 18.94 11.30
N ASP A 196 12.71 19.18 11.74
CA ASP A 196 13.90 19.19 10.89
C ASP A 196 14.39 17.77 10.55
N ALA A 197 15.53 17.67 9.87
CA ALA A 197 16.13 16.39 9.51
C ALA A 197 16.57 15.55 10.72
N ASN A 198 16.74 16.13 11.91
CA ASN A 198 17.06 15.43 13.16
C ASN A 198 15.81 15.15 13.99
N CYS A 199 14.62 15.30 13.40
CA CYS A 199 13.34 15.12 14.06
C CYS A 199 13.07 16.12 15.20
N LYS A 200 13.81 17.25 15.24
CA LYS A 200 13.61 18.34 16.19
C LYS A 200 12.49 19.24 15.71
N VAL A 201 11.56 19.61 16.58
CA VAL A 201 10.46 20.53 16.24
C VAL A 201 11.01 21.91 15.93
N HIS A 202 10.59 22.48 14.80
CA HIS A 202 11.02 23.81 14.38
C HIS A 202 10.66 24.86 15.45
N GLY A 203 11.61 25.72 15.80
CA GLY A 203 11.41 26.78 16.79
C GLY A 203 11.39 26.34 18.25
N MET A 204 11.66 25.06 18.54
CA MET A 204 11.80 24.53 19.91
C MET A 204 13.21 24.03 20.13
N ASP A 205 13.77 24.20 21.33
CA ASP A 205 15.17 23.80 21.59
C ASP A 205 15.34 22.33 22.02
N ASN A 206 14.31 21.77 22.65
CA ASN A 206 14.39 20.49 23.38
C ASN A 206 13.23 19.54 23.07
N LEU A 207 12.48 19.75 21.99
CA LEU A 207 11.35 18.90 21.60
C LEU A 207 11.64 18.14 20.31
N TYR A 208 11.46 16.83 20.34
CA TYR A 208 11.70 15.90 19.22
C TYR A 208 10.49 14.98 19.03
N VAL A 209 10.25 14.56 17.79
CA VAL A 209 9.14 13.65 17.44
C VAL A 209 9.70 12.38 16.83
N GLY A 210 9.28 11.22 17.33
CA GLY A 210 9.64 9.91 16.77
C GLY A 210 8.42 9.19 16.21
N GLY A 211 8.65 8.23 15.32
CA GLY A 211 7.60 7.40 14.72
C GLY A 211 7.39 7.68 13.22
N SER A 212 6.35 7.07 12.65
CA SER A 212 5.98 7.23 11.24
C SER A 212 5.46 8.62 10.88
N SER A 213 5.07 9.43 11.87
CA SER A 213 4.50 10.75 11.63
C SER A 213 5.50 11.73 11.02
N VAL A 214 6.80 11.46 11.15
CA VAL A 214 7.88 12.30 10.60
C VAL A 214 8.21 11.97 9.15
N PHE A 215 7.57 10.96 8.56
CA PHE A 215 7.86 10.52 7.20
C PHE A 215 7.42 11.58 6.18
N CYS A 216 8.27 11.82 5.18
CA CYS A 216 7.97 12.72 4.05
C CYS A 216 7.15 12.03 2.95
N THR A 217 7.32 10.72 2.82
CA THR A 217 6.65 9.83 1.87
C THR A 217 6.30 8.53 2.60
N SER A 218 5.22 7.88 2.18
CA SER A 218 4.77 6.63 2.81
C SER A 218 5.57 5.43 2.30
N GLY A 219 5.96 5.42 1.02
CA GLY A 219 6.38 4.20 0.34
C GLY A 219 5.26 3.15 0.33
N GLN A 220 5.57 1.92 -0.08
CA GLN A 220 4.59 0.82 -0.10
C GLN A 220 4.82 -0.22 1.01
N CYS A 221 6.07 -0.42 1.45
CA CYS A 221 6.39 -1.38 2.50
C CYS A 221 5.97 -0.88 3.90
N ASN A 222 5.78 -1.83 4.81
CA ASN A 222 5.40 -1.53 6.19
C ASN A 222 6.47 -0.65 6.88
N PRO A 223 6.07 0.39 7.65
CA PRO A 223 6.98 1.44 8.09
C PRO A 223 7.88 1.04 9.26
N THR A 224 7.60 -0.07 9.96
CA THR A 224 8.25 -0.42 11.25
C THR A 224 9.77 -0.43 11.17
N THR A 225 10.36 -1.03 10.13
CA THR A 225 11.82 -1.06 9.94
C THR A 225 12.39 0.35 9.84
N THR A 226 11.74 1.23 9.08
CA THR A 226 12.14 2.65 8.95
C THR A 226 11.94 3.41 10.25
N ILE A 227 10.87 3.14 11.00
CA ILE A 227 10.62 3.72 12.33
C ILE A 227 11.79 3.35 13.26
N THR A 228 12.17 2.08 13.33
CA THR A 228 13.29 1.62 14.17
C THR A 228 14.60 2.28 13.76
N ALA A 229 14.89 2.34 12.45
CA ALA A 229 16.11 3.00 11.95
C ALA A 229 16.16 4.49 12.33
N LEU A 230 15.05 5.22 12.19
CA LEU A 230 14.96 6.62 12.59
C LEU A 230 15.07 6.80 14.11
N ALA A 231 14.51 5.88 14.90
CA ALA A 231 14.63 5.91 16.35
C ALA A 231 16.08 5.72 16.80
N CYS A 232 16.82 4.77 16.20
CA CYS A 232 18.25 4.60 16.46
C CYS A 232 19.05 5.85 16.09
N ARG A 233 18.81 6.41 14.91
CA ARG A 233 19.46 7.65 14.44
C ARG A 233 19.17 8.83 15.37
N LEU A 234 17.93 8.97 15.83
CA LEU A 234 17.54 10.00 16.80
C LEU A 234 18.23 9.79 18.15
N GLY A 235 18.30 8.55 18.63
CA GLY A 235 19.02 8.21 19.87
C GLY A 235 20.50 8.59 19.82
N GLU A 236 21.19 8.30 18.71
CA GLU A 236 22.58 8.72 18.50
C GLU A 236 22.74 10.24 18.46
N HIS A 237 21.81 10.94 17.81
CA HIS A 237 21.81 12.41 17.77
C HIS A 237 21.63 13.00 19.18
N LEU A 238 20.62 12.53 19.92
CA LEU A 238 20.36 12.98 21.29
C LEU A 238 21.54 12.66 22.21
N GLY A 239 22.20 11.52 22.04
CA GLY A 239 23.42 11.18 22.77
C GLY A 239 24.53 12.22 22.60
N LYS A 240 24.65 12.85 21.42
CA LYS A 240 25.65 13.91 21.15
C LYS A 240 25.23 15.28 21.67
N VAL A 241 23.93 15.56 21.73
CA VAL A 241 23.38 16.88 22.10
C VAL A 241 23.11 16.98 23.61
N ILE A 242 22.80 15.86 24.28
CA ILE A 242 22.53 15.79 25.72
C ILE A 242 23.78 15.50 26.53
N ALA A 243 24.74 14.72 25.99
CA ALA A 243 26.02 14.51 26.65
C ALA A 243 26.90 15.76 26.52
N VAL A 244 26.68 16.69 27.45
CA VAL A 244 27.59 17.78 27.83
C VAL A 244 28.38 17.33 29.05
#